data_AF-A0AAQ4EMZ5-F1
#
_entry.id   AF-A0AAQ4EMZ5-F1
#
_cell.length_a   1.000
_cell.length_b   1.000
_cell.length_c   1.000
_cell.angle_alpha   90.00
_cell.angle_beta   90.00
_cell.angle_gamma   90.00
#
_symmetry.space_group_name_H-M   'P 1'
#
loop_
_entity.id
_entity.type
_entity.pdbx_description
1 polymer ?
#
loop_
_entity_poly.entity_id
_entity_poly.type
_entity_poly.pdbx_seq_one_letter_code
_entity_poly.pdbx_strand_id
1 'polypeptide(L)'
;MERSKRVLVVLLLFLVESALFPAQCQVLRTNHPPPFNFGSGIVRLIIKSYTDELIRDLSDSPVLRLSESQAEFLRQRLGRLYEHVRRHPALHQRYLWVGRDRPRGSPDEPTLAAQSSPGYEPAESAAATLSKRGGRLQGSGADPPRVPQGGDRGSVRGVKRTPPETPLAPLSEEICRTSTAWERLNQTVDSFGNPVEVVQDEAFPQWVFSYRCASQGTPCVGIDALYDSECTERSGFMILYHRKSGSTNDTLPSWGAVEVPHHCTCKITPKVIAEA
;
A
#
# COMPACT_ATOMS: atom_id res chain seq x y z
N MET A 1 -40.99 22.40 -34.81
CA MET A 1 -39.70 21.86 -35.30
C MET A 1 -38.46 22.49 -34.65
N GLU A 2 -38.60 23.56 -33.86
CA GLU A 2 -37.46 24.32 -33.31
C GLU A 2 -36.93 23.84 -31.95
N ARG A 3 -37.78 23.19 -31.14
CA ARG A 3 -37.38 22.67 -29.81
C ARG A 3 -36.44 21.47 -29.89
N SER A 4 -36.51 20.68 -30.97
CA SER A 4 -35.66 19.50 -31.15
C SER A 4 -34.21 19.85 -31.48
N LYS A 5 -33.94 21.03 -32.04
CA LYS A 5 -32.59 21.48 -32.41
C LYS A 5 -31.79 21.94 -31.17
N ARG A 6 -32.45 22.51 -30.16
CA ARG A 6 -31.79 22.98 -28.93
C ARG A 6 -31.33 21.82 -28.03
N VAL A 7 -32.09 20.72 -27.99
CA VAL A 7 -31.72 19.52 -27.23
C VAL A 7 -30.52 18.80 -27.87
N LEU A 8 -30.45 18.77 -29.21
CA LEU A 8 -29.33 18.16 -29.94
C LEU A 8 -28.01 18.93 -29.74
N VAL A 9 -28.06 20.27 -29.68
CA VAL A 9 -26.88 21.12 -29.45
C VAL A 9 -26.36 20.98 -28.01
N VAL A 10 -27.25 20.87 -27.02
CA VAL A 10 -26.84 20.61 -25.63
C VAL A 10 -26.24 19.21 -25.49
N LEU A 11 -26.80 18.19 -26.15
CA LEU A 11 -26.24 16.83 -26.17
C LEU A 11 -24.88 16.76 -26.87
N LEU A 12 -24.66 17.53 -27.94
CA LEU A 12 -23.37 17.59 -28.63
C LEU A 12 -22.30 18.30 -27.81
N LEU A 13 -22.65 19.32 -27.02
CA LEU A 13 -21.71 19.97 -26.09
C LEU A 13 -21.28 19.02 -24.96
N PHE A 14 -22.19 18.20 -24.43
CA PHE A 14 -21.84 17.17 -23.43
C PHE A 14 -20.96 16.04 -23.99
N LEU A 15 -21.08 15.70 -25.29
CA LEU A 15 -20.27 14.64 -25.91
C LEU A 15 -18.85 15.10 -26.26
N VAL A 16 -18.63 16.38 -26.53
CA VAL A 16 -17.30 16.93 -26.86
C VAL A 16 -16.43 17.09 -25.60
N GLU A 17 -17.00 17.36 -24.42
CA GLU A 17 -16.24 17.41 -23.16
C GLU A 17 -15.73 16.04 -22.68
N SER A 18 -16.35 14.94 -23.13
CA SER A 18 -15.89 13.58 -22.82
C SER A 18 -14.74 13.05 -23.69
N ALA A 19 -14.27 13.82 -24.68
CA ALA A 19 -13.29 13.33 -25.67
C ALA A 19 -11.86 13.92 -25.55
N LEU A 20 -11.60 14.82 -24.59
CA LEU A 20 -10.25 15.38 -24.33
C LEU A 20 -9.78 15.13 -22.89
N PHE A 21 -9.58 13.87 -22.52
CA PHE A 21 -8.69 13.52 -21.40
C PHE A 21 -7.86 12.27 -21.72
N PRO A 22 -6.70 12.41 -22.38
CA PRO A 22 -5.67 11.40 -22.33
C PRO A 22 -4.67 11.82 -21.24
N ALA A 23 -4.88 11.34 -20.02
CA ALA A 23 -3.80 11.15 -19.07
C ALA A 23 -4.20 10.01 -18.16
N GLN A 24 -3.81 8.81 -18.56
CA GLN A 24 -3.77 7.66 -17.67
C GLN A 24 -2.75 7.99 -16.56
N CYS A 25 -3.23 8.63 -15.48
CA CYS A 25 -2.61 8.42 -14.18
C CYS A 25 -2.78 6.94 -13.89
N GLN A 26 -1.72 6.17 -14.12
CA GLN A 26 -1.62 4.81 -13.61
C GLN A 26 -1.66 4.93 -12.09
N VAL A 27 -2.85 4.88 -11.52
CA VAL A 27 -3.06 4.65 -10.10
C VAL A 27 -2.33 3.35 -9.81
N LEU A 28 -1.21 3.45 -9.09
CA LEU A 28 -0.46 2.32 -8.57
C LEU A 28 -1.47 1.39 -7.90
N ARG A 29 -1.75 0.24 -8.53
CA ARG A 29 -2.56 -0.82 -7.94
C ARG A 29 -1.77 -1.39 -6.78
N THR A 30 -2.05 -0.89 -5.58
CA THR A 30 -1.60 -1.50 -4.34
C THR A 30 -2.38 -2.80 -4.17
N ASN A 31 -1.71 -3.95 -4.31
CA ASN A 31 -2.31 -5.29 -4.16
C ASN A 31 -2.61 -5.65 -2.70
N HIS A 32 -2.84 -4.68 -1.82
CA HIS A 32 -3.13 -4.94 -0.42
C HIS A 32 -4.64 -5.14 -0.24
N PRO A 33 -5.07 -6.29 0.30
CA PRO A 33 -6.48 -6.49 0.61
C PRO A 33 -6.90 -5.45 1.66
N PRO A 34 -8.03 -4.75 1.47
CA PRO A 34 -8.52 -3.83 2.48
C PRO A 34 -8.75 -4.61 3.79
N PRO A 35 -8.53 -3.99 4.96
CA PRO A 35 -8.71 -4.64 6.26
C PRO A 35 -10.16 -5.10 6.51
N PHE A 36 -11.12 -4.64 5.69
CA PHE A 36 -12.52 -5.01 5.77
C PHE A 36 -12.91 -5.93 4.61
N ASN A 37 -13.49 -7.09 4.95
CA ASN A 37 -14.04 -8.02 3.97
C ASN A 37 -15.37 -7.50 3.41
N PHE A 38 -15.28 -6.52 2.50
CA PHE A 38 -16.37 -6.08 1.62
C PHE A 38 -16.76 -7.16 0.58
N GLY A 39 -16.17 -8.36 0.62
CA GLY A 39 -16.63 -9.49 -0.18
C GLY A 39 -17.93 -10.08 0.38
N SER A 40 -18.14 -9.98 1.69
CA SER A 40 -19.39 -10.40 2.32
C SER A 40 -20.52 -9.41 2.01
N GLY A 41 -21.68 -9.91 1.59
CA GLY A 41 -22.88 -9.07 1.37
C GLY A 41 -23.44 -8.43 2.66
N ILE A 42 -22.79 -8.63 3.80
CA ILE A 42 -23.23 -8.18 5.13
C ILE A 42 -23.32 -6.65 5.19
N VAL A 43 -22.28 -5.93 4.74
CA VAL A 43 -22.31 -4.45 4.76
C VAL A 43 -23.44 -3.91 3.90
N ARG A 44 -23.73 -4.56 2.76
CA ARG A 44 -24.87 -4.20 1.90
C ARG A 44 -26.21 -4.42 2.61
N LEU A 45 -26.34 -5.51 3.38
CA LEU A 45 -27.54 -5.77 4.19
C LEU A 45 -27.69 -4.76 5.33
N ILE A 46 -26.61 -4.41 6.03
CA ILE A 46 -26.62 -3.40 7.10
C ILE A 46 -27.08 -2.03 6.55
N ILE A 47 -26.51 -1.60 5.42
CA ILE A 47 -26.92 -0.33 4.78
C ILE A 47 -28.41 -0.38 4.41
N LYS A 48 -28.90 -1.51 3.88
CA LYS A 48 -30.32 -1.68 3.52
C LYS A 48 -31.22 -1.60 4.75
N SER A 49 -30.93 -2.37 5.82
CA SER A 49 -31.76 -2.38 7.02
C SER A 49 -31.81 -1.01 7.69
N TYR A 50 -30.68 -0.31 7.77
CA TYR A 50 -30.61 1.05 8.31
C TYR A 50 -31.39 2.05 7.45
N THR A 51 -31.37 1.89 6.12
CA THR A 51 -32.15 2.75 5.22
C THR A 51 -33.66 2.55 5.43
N ASP A 52 -34.10 1.29 5.57
CA ASP A 52 -35.51 0.97 5.78
C ASP A 52 -36.00 1.49 7.16
N GLU A 53 -35.17 1.39 8.20
CA GLU A 53 -35.42 1.99 9.51
C GLU A 53 -35.48 3.52 9.46
N LEU A 54 -34.50 4.18 8.85
CA LEU A 54 -34.46 5.63 8.68
C LEU A 54 -35.72 6.16 7.96
N ILE A 55 -36.15 5.47 6.90
CA ILE A 55 -37.36 5.85 6.17
C ILE A 55 -38.60 5.73 7.06
N ARG A 56 -38.73 4.62 7.81
CA ARG A 56 -39.86 4.43 8.74
C ARG A 56 -39.91 5.55 9.77
N ASP A 57 -38.78 5.84 10.42
CA ASP A 57 -38.70 6.85 11.47
C ASP A 57 -39.01 8.27 10.94
N LEU A 58 -38.58 8.57 9.71
CA LEU A 58 -38.91 9.85 9.06
C LEU A 58 -40.37 9.90 8.59
N SER A 59 -40.95 8.80 8.11
CA SER A 59 -42.37 8.73 7.73
C SER A 59 -43.30 8.89 8.93
N ASP A 60 -42.90 8.37 10.09
CA ASP A 60 -43.63 8.48 11.35
C ASP A 60 -43.39 9.82 12.08
N SER A 61 -42.38 10.59 11.65
CA SER A 61 -42.07 11.90 12.23
C SER A 61 -43.18 12.93 11.96
N PRO A 62 -43.68 13.62 12.99
CA PRO A 62 -44.69 14.68 12.82
C PRO A 62 -44.12 15.93 12.15
N VAL A 63 -42.78 16.08 12.08
CA VAL A 63 -42.11 17.29 11.58
C VAL A 63 -41.55 17.11 10.17
N LEU A 64 -41.09 15.90 9.82
CA LEU A 64 -40.38 15.63 8.57
C LEU A 64 -41.01 14.45 7.83
N ARG A 65 -42.29 14.55 7.47
CA ARG A 65 -42.96 13.52 6.69
C ARG A 65 -42.39 13.44 5.28
N LEU A 66 -41.68 12.35 5.00
CA LEU A 66 -41.25 12.02 3.65
C LEU A 66 -42.44 11.64 2.78
N SER A 67 -42.51 12.20 1.57
CA SER A 67 -43.37 11.65 0.52
C SER A 67 -42.85 10.29 0.06
N GLU A 68 -43.71 9.47 -0.54
CA GLU A 68 -43.31 8.18 -1.11
C GLU A 68 -42.19 8.33 -2.16
N SER A 69 -42.25 9.39 -2.98
CA SER A 69 -41.19 9.71 -3.95
C SER A 69 -39.86 10.07 -3.31
N GLN A 70 -39.86 10.75 -2.16
CA GLN A 70 -38.64 11.07 -1.41
C GLN A 70 -38.04 9.83 -0.76
N ALA A 71 -38.89 8.98 -0.16
CA ALA A 71 -38.46 7.70 0.40
C ALA A 71 -37.82 6.81 -0.67
N GLU A 72 -38.42 6.72 -1.86
CA GLU A 72 -37.86 5.92 -2.95
C GLU A 72 -36.55 6.49 -3.49
N PHE A 73 -36.43 7.82 -3.57
CA PHE A 73 -35.15 8.46 -3.91
C PHE A 73 -34.04 8.11 -2.90
N LEU A 74 -34.35 8.11 -1.60
CA LEU A 74 -33.40 7.73 -0.54
C LEU A 74 -32.99 6.25 -0.67
N ARG A 75 -33.95 5.33 -0.88
CA ARG A 75 -33.66 3.91 -1.14
C ARG A 75 -32.71 3.74 -2.32
N GLN A 76 -32.98 4.44 -3.42
CA GLN A 76 -32.15 4.37 -4.61
C GLN A 76 -30.73 4.88 -4.36
N ARG A 77 -30.58 6.00 -3.62
CA ARG A 77 -29.27 6.61 -3.33
C ARG A 77 -28.46 5.77 -2.34
N LEU A 78 -29.04 5.41 -1.20
CA LEU A 78 -28.37 4.62 -0.16
C LEU A 78 -28.13 3.17 -0.61
N GLY A 79 -29.01 2.61 -1.46
CA GLY A 79 -28.78 1.30 -2.08
C GLY A 79 -27.52 1.23 -2.95
N ARG A 80 -27.05 2.38 -3.48
CA ARG A 80 -25.79 2.48 -4.25
C ARG A 80 -24.58 2.78 -3.38
N LEU A 81 -24.77 3.19 -2.12
CA LEU A 81 -23.70 3.57 -1.21
C LEU A 81 -22.68 2.44 -1.02
N TYR A 82 -23.16 1.21 -0.88
CA TYR A 82 -22.30 0.04 -0.74
C TYR A 82 -21.29 -0.09 -1.90
N GLU A 83 -21.77 -0.07 -3.15
CA GLU A 83 -20.89 -0.18 -4.31
C GLU A 83 -19.99 1.04 -4.48
N HIS A 84 -20.47 2.23 -4.11
CA HIS A 84 -19.68 3.45 -4.12
C HIS A 84 -18.51 3.37 -3.14
N VAL A 85 -18.77 2.98 -1.88
CA VAL A 85 -17.73 2.80 -0.85
C VAL A 85 -16.77 1.69 -1.26
N ARG A 86 -17.29 0.50 -1.62
CA ARG A 86 -16.47 -0.68 -1.96
C ARG A 86 -15.46 -0.44 -3.08
N ARG A 87 -15.78 0.41 -4.05
CA ARG A 87 -14.91 0.73 -5.20
C ARG A 87 -14.11 2.00 -5.02
N HIS A 88 -14.20 2.64 -3.85
CA HIS A 88 -13.53 3.91 -3.62
C HIS A 88 -12.01 3.70 -3.56
N PRO A 89 -11.22 4.42 -4.38
CA PRO A 89 -9.78 4.18 -4.48
C PRO A 89 -9.04 4.42 -3.15
N ALA A 90 -9.54 5.33 -2.31
CA ALA A 90 -8.92 5.62 -1.02
C ALA A 90 -8.91 4.42 -0.05
N LEU A 91 -9.82 3.45 -0.19
CA LEU A 91 -9.86 2.25 0.66
C LEU A 91 -8.70 1.28 0.43
N HIS A 92 -8.02 1.39 -0.70
CA HIS A 92 -6.94 0.47 -1.08
C HIS A 92 -5.55 1.03 -0.77
N GLN A 93 -5.46 2.21 -0.15
CA GLN A 93 -4.20 2.86 0.17
C GLN A 93 -3.68 2.38 1.53
N ARG A 94 -2.48 1.79 1.55
CA ARG A 94 -1.81 1.32 2.79
C ARG A 94 -1.31 2.48 3.67
N TYR A 95 -0.99 3.62 3.07
CA TYR A 95 -0.32 4.75 3.72
C TYR A 95 -1.30 5.85 4.18
N LEU A 96 -2.61 5.64 4.03
CA LEU A 96 -3.65 6.55 4.48
C LEU A 96 -4.41 5.94 5.66
N TRP A 97 -4.59 6.73 6.72
CA TRP A 97 -5.43 6.38 7.84
C TRP A 97 -6.42 7.51 8.14
N VAL A 98 -7.69 7.16 8.37
CA VAL A 98 -8.75 8.11 8.70
C VAL A 98 -9.31 7.75 10.06
N GLY A 99 -9.08 8.61 11.06
CA GLY A 99 -9.48 8.33 12.42
C GLY A 99 -8.85 9.29 13.43
N ARG A 100 -9.51 9.44 14.58
CA ARG A 100 -9.13 10.42 15.62
C ARG A 100 -7.66 10.30 16.05
N ASP A 101 -7.21 9.08 16.29
CA ASP A 101 -5.86 8.81 16.80
C ASP A 101 -4.88 8.50 15.67
N ARG A 102 -3.64 8.96 15.86
CA ARG A 102 -2.50 8.61 15.01
C ARG A 102 -2.24 7.10 15.10
N PRO A 103 -2.03 6.40 13.96
CA PRO A 103 -1.62 5.00 14.00
C PRO A 103 -0.28 4.81 14.69
N ARG A 104 -0.13 3.69 15.42
CA ARG A 104 1.09 3.38 16.20
C ARG A 104 2.17 2.64 15.39
N GLY A 105 1.77 1.86 14.40
CA GLY A 105 2.69 1.03 13.60
C GLY A 105 3.02 1.65 12.25
N SER A 106 4.20 1.32 11.73
CA SER A 106 4.54 1.64 10.34
C SER A 106 3.74 0.72 9.41
N PRO A 107 3.19 1.24 8.30
CA PRO A 107 2.62 0.39 7.27
C PRO A 107 3.67 -0.56 6.71
N ASP A 108 4.95 -0.20 6.63
CA ASP A 108 6.01 -1.01 6.01
C ASP A 108 6.48 -2.19 6.86
N GLU A 109 6.23 -2.16 8.17
CA GLU A 109 6.62 -3.26 9.02
C GLU A 109 5.79 -4.51 8.66
N PRO A 110 6.43 -5.67 8.43
CA PRO A 110 5.71 -6.90 8.21
C PRO A 110 4.92 -7.19 9.49
N THR A 111 3.60 -7.10 9.41
CA THR A 111 2.73 -7.35 10.54
C THR A 111 2.89 -8.83 10.93
N LEU A 112 3.64 -9.11 12.00
CA LEU A 112 3.78 -10.45 12.58
C LEU A 112 2.42 -11.08 12.93
N ALA A 113 1.34 -10.28 12.99
CA ALA A 113 -0.03 -10.72 13.22
C ALA A 113 -0.68 -11.48 12.04
N ALA A 114 -0.07 -11.54 10.84
CA ALA A 114 -0.58 -12.38 9.75
C ALA A 114 -0.24 -13.87 9.89
N GLN A 115 0.62 -14.25 10.86
CA GLN A 115 0.98 -15.65 11.12
C GLN A 115 0.20 -16.30 12.28
N SER A 116 -0.67 -15.55 12.97
CA SER A 116 -1.52 -16.07 14.04
C SER A 116 -3.00 -16.01 13.64
N SER A 117 -3.36 -16.64 12.53
CA SER A 117 -4.72 -17.15 12.35
C SER A 117 -4.72 -18.62 12.76
N PRO A 118 -5.53 -19.05 13.75
CA PRO A 118 -5.60 -20.46 14.13
C PRO A 118 -6.37 -21.22 13.06
N GLY A 119 -5.67 -22.12 12.36
CA GLY A 119 -6.31 -23.10 11.47
C GLY A 119 -5.85 -23.04 10.02
N TYR A 120 -4.56 -23.27 9.78
CA TYR A 120 -4.13 -23.91 8.52
C TYR A 120 -2.77 -24.58 8.74
N GLU A 121 -2.77 -25.90 8.95
CA GLU A 121 -1.54 -26.69 8.83
C GLU A 121 -1.10 -26.70 7.36
N PRO A 122 0.15 -26.32 7.02
CA PRO A 122 0.65 -26.54 5.69
C PRO A 122 0.98 -28.03 5.51
N ALA A 123 0.31 -28.66 4.55
CA ALA A 123 0.65 -30.00 4.07
C ALA A 123 2.14 -30.04 3.65
N GLU A 124 2.88 -30.95 4.26
CA GLU A 124 4.27 -31.27 3.92
C GLU A 124 4.44 -31.47 2.41
N SER A 125 5.37 -30.71 1.84
CA SER A 125 5.79 -30.81 0.46
C SER A 125 6.54 -32.13 0.22
N ALA A 126 5.81 -33.15 -0.24
CA ALA A 126 6.42 -34.32 -0.85
C ALA A 126 6.81 -34.01 -2.30
N ALA A 127 8.09 -33.73 -2.56
CA ALA A 127 8.73 -34.02 -3.86
C ALA A 127 10.25 -33.84 -3.79
N ALA A 128 10.93 -34.77 -4.49
CA ALA A 128 12.38 -34.92 -4.72
C ALA A 128 13.12 -35.63 -3.56
N THR A 129 13.64 -36.85 -3.71
CA THR A 129 14.48 -37.29 -4.84
C THR A 129 14.56 -38.82 -4.86
N LEU A 130 14.18 -39.42 -5.99
CA LEU A 130 14.43 -40.83 -6.31
C LEU A 130 15.71 -40.92 -7.15
N SER A 131 16.84 -41.37 -6.59
CA SER A 131 17.89 -41.99 -7.40
C SER A 131 18.90 -42.82 -6.63
N LYS A 132 18.92 -44.11 -6.99
CA LYS A 132 20.06 -45.03 -7.13
C LYS A 132 20.67 -45.75 -5.90
N ARG A 133 20.55 -47.08 -6.02
CA ARG A 133 21.53 -48.15 -5.69
C ARG A 133 21.70 -48.42 -4.18
N GLY A 134 21.59 -49.64 -3.65
CA GLY A 134 21.55 -50.98 -4.21
C GLY A 134 22.35 -51.92 -3.29
N GLY A 135 21.73 -52.99 -2.76
CA GLY A 135 22.36 -54.08 -1.98
C GLY A 135 22.94 -53.67 -0.61
N ARG A 136 23.04 -54.51 0.43
CA ARG A 136 23.10 -55.98 0.48
C ARG A 136 22.83 -56.48 1.92
N LEU A 137 22.47 -57.77 2.00
CA LEU A 137 22.22 -58.62 3.17
C LEU A 137 23.35 -58.66 4.22
N GLN A 138 22.94 -58.85 5.48
CA GLN A 138 23.75 -59.29 6.62
C GLN A 138 24.18 -60.76 6.48
N GLY A 139 25.30 -61.12 7.10
CA GLY A 139 25.44 -62.45 7.73
C GLY A 139 26.76 -63.21 7.54
N SER A 140 27.63 -63.12 8.58
CA SER A 140 28.33 -64.22 9.27
C SER A 140 29.43 -65.08 8.61
N GLY A 141 30.60 -65.16 9.27
CA GLY A 141 31.38 -66.41 9.41
C GLY A 141 32.93 -66.35 9.48
N ALA A 142 33.48 -66.62 10.68
CA ALA A 142 34.71 -67.38 11.04
C ALA A 142 36.17 -66.81 10.89
N ASP A 143 36.98 -67.08 11.94
CA ASP A 143 38.36 -66.65 12.33
C ASP A 143 39.57 -67.37 11.61
N PRO A 144 40.86 -67.34 12.11
CA PRO A 144 41.96 -66.33 12.02
C PRO A 144 43.29 -67.00 11.48
N PRO A 145 44.55 -66.67 11.90
CA PRO A 145 45.35 -65.41 11.99
C PRO A 145 46.62 -65.41 11.07
N ARG A 146 47.30 -64.26 10.86
CA ARG A 146 48.79 -64.08 10.87
C ARG A 146 49.24 -62.66 10.45
N VAL A 147 50.28 -62.18 11.14
CA VAL A 147 50.96 -60.86 11.14
C VAL A 147 52.31 -60.98 10.36
N PRO A 148 53.13 -59.94 10.03
CA PRO A 148 52.96 -58.47 9.91
C PRO A 148 53.35 -57.92 8.50
N GLN A 149 53.07 -56.64 8.22
CA GLN A 149 54.08 -55.61 7.89
C GLN A 149 53.48 -54.30 7.34
N GLY A 150 53.91 -53.19 7.94
CA GLY A 150 54.21 -51.94 7.24
C GLY A 150 53.07 -50.92 7.07
N GLY A 151 53.18 -49.79 7.78
CA GLY A 151 52.54 -48.55 7.32
C GLY A 151 52.05 -47.63 8.44
N ASP A 152 52.98 -46.90 9.04
CA ASP A 152 52.70 -45.67 9.79
C ASP A 152 51.80 -44.70 9.00
N ARG A 153 50.69 -44.28 9.61
CA ARG A 153 50.22 -42.87 9.58
C ARG A 153 49.04 -42.71 10.53
N GLY A 154 49.32 -42.10 11.68
CA GLY A 154 48.32 -41.69 12.66
C GLY A 154 47.31 -40.71 12.06
N SER A 155 46.03 -41.09 12.10
CA SER A 155 44.92 -40.19 11.81
C SER A 155 44.54 -39.45 13.10
N VAL A 156 44.90 -38.18 13.14
CA VAL A 156 44.56 -37.24 14.21
C VAL A 156 43.04 -37.07 14.27
N ARG A 157 42.46 -37.24 15.47
CA ARG A 157 41.05 -37.01 15.76
C ARG A 157 40.65 -35.61 15.29
N GLY A 158 39.79 -35.55 14.27
CA GLY A 158 39.22 -34.31 13.77
C GLY A 158 38.32 -33.68 14.83
N VAL A 159 38.77 -32.56 15.38
CA VAL A 159 37.94 -31.61 16.12
C VAL A 159 36.89 -31.10 15.14
N LYS A 160 35.62 -31.47 15.34
CA LYS A 160 34.49 -30.95 14.58
C LYS A 160 34.27 -29.49 15.01
N ARG A 161 34.98 -28.57 14.37
CA ARG A 161 34.71 -27.13 14.46
C ARG A 161 33.37 -26.88 13.77
N THR A 162 32.30 -26.77 14.54
CA THR A 162 31.09 -26.09 14.08
C THR A 162 31.45 -24.62 13.89
N PRO A 163 31.30 -24.06 12.67
CA PRO A 163 31.38 -22.60 12.51
C PRO A 163 30.26 -21.98 13.36
N PRO A 164 30.51 -20.88 14.08
CA PRO A 164 29.42 -20.05 14.54
C PRO A 164 28.80 -19.43 13.27
N GLU A 165 27.70 -20.01 12.79
CA GLU A 165 26.78 -19.34 11.89
C GLU A 165 26.16 -18.19 12.65
N THR A 166 26.91 -17.09 12.76
CA THR A 166 26.33 -15.79 13.06
C THR A 166 25.65 -15.41 11.76
N PRO A 167 24.31 -15.30 11.70
CA PRO A 167 23.66 -14.75 10.52
C PRO A 167 24.18 -13.32 10.41
N LEU A 168 25.08 -13.06 9.47
CA LEU A 168 25.43 -11.72 9.07
C LEU A 168 24.12 -11.15 8.53
N ALA A 169 23.43 -10.36 9.35
CA ALA A 169 22.35 -9.52 8.86
C ALA A 169 22.91 -8.79 7.62
N PRO A 170 22.20 -8.78 6.49
CA PRO A 170 22.68 -8.07 5.33
C PRO A 170 23.00 -6.64 5.76
N LEU A 171 24.25 -6.23 5.58
CA LEU A 171 24.73 -4.87 5.85
C LEU A 171 24.15 -3.96 4.76
N SER A 172 22.84 -3.77 4.76
CA SER A 172 22.19 -2.79 3.90
C SER A 172 22.13 -1.47 4.65
N GLU A 173 22.93 -0.49 4.22
CA GLU A 173 22.84 0.90 4.65
C GLU A 173 22.08 1.71 3.59
N GLU A 174 21.23 2.64 4.04
CA GLU A 174 20.54 3.56 3.13
C GLU A 174 21.50 4.63 2.61
N ILE A 175 21.49 4.88 1.29
CA ILE A 175 22.30 5.93 0.65
C ILE A 175 21.94 7.33 1.19
N CYS A 176 20.65 7.55 1.42
CA CYS A 176 20.09 8.77 1.99
C CYS A 176 19.20 8.38 3.17
N ARG A 177 19.48 8.95 4.35
CA ARG A 177 18.73 8.61 5.56
C ARG A 177 17.31 9.14 5.44
N THR A 178 16.33 8.26 5.64
CA THR A 178 14.92 8.61 5.59
C THR A 178 14.30 8.51 6.97
N SER A 179 13.52 9.51 7.38
CA SER A 179 12.67 9.44 8.56
C SER A 179 11.24 9.19 8.13
N THR A 180 10.55 8.27 8.78
CA THR A 180 9.16 7.94 8.47
C THR A 180 8.24 8.24 9.64
N ALA A 181 7.05 8.76 9.37
CA ALA A 181 6.08 9.08 10.40
C ALA A 181 4.66 9.19 9.85
N TRP A 182 3.67 8.95 10.71
CA TRP A 182 2.30 9.39 10.45
C TRP A 182 2.16 10.88 10.73
N GLU A 183 1.85 11.65 9.69
CA GLU A 183 1.68 13.11 9.76
C GLU A 183 0.30 13.55 9.26
N ARG A 184 -0.11 14.75 9.68
CA ARG A 184 -1.28 15.43 9.16
C ARG A 184 -0.82 16.49 8.18
N LEU A 185 -1.22 16.32 6.92
CA LEU A 185 -1.02 17.34 5.90
C LEU A 185 -2.21 18.31 5.97
N ASN A 186 -1.93 19.60 6.06
CA ASN A 186 -2.96 20.63 6.02
C ASN A 186 -3.04 21.25 4.63
N GLN A 187 -1.91 21.50 3.99
CA GLN A 187 -1.79 22.11 2.66
C GLN A 187 -0.81 21.31 1.82
N THR A 188 -1.10 21.18 0.53
CA THR A 188 -0.26 20.52 -0.47
C THR A 188 -0.69 21.00 -1.86
N VAL A 189 -0.27 20.30 -2.92
CA VAL A 189 -0.74 20.51 -4.29
C VAL A 189 -1.44 19.28 -4.84
N ASP A 190 -2.39 19.47 -5.75
CA ASP A 190 -3.02 18.37 -6.49
C ASP A 190 -2.10 17.83 -7.61
N SER A 191 -2.55 16.77 -8.30
CA SER A 191 -1.83 16.20 -9.45
C SER A 191 -1.63 17.14 -10.65
N PHE A 192 -2.24 18.33 -10.62
CA PHE A 192 -2.08 19.36 -11.64
C PHE A 192 -1.21 20.53 -11.15
N GLY A 193 -0.63 20.43 -9.94
CA GLY A 193 0.19 21.46 -9.33
C GLY A 193 -0.58 22.63 -8.72
N ASN A 194 -1.91 22.52 -8.57
CA ASN A 194 -2.71 23.56 -7.92
C ASN A 194 -2.66 23.40 -6.39
N PRO A 195 -2.57 24.50 -5.63
CA PRO A 195 -2.60 24.43 -4.18
C PRO A 195 -3.97 23.97 -3.66
N VAL A 196 -3.94 23.03 -2.72
CA VAL A 196 -5.12 22.44 -2.08
C VAL A 196 -4.95 22.36 -0.58
N GLU A 197 -6.08 22.40 0.12
CA GLU A 197 -6.17 22.16 1.56
C GLU A 197 -6.77 20.78 1.79
N VAL A 198 -6.07 19.94 2.55
CA VAL A 198 -6.58 18.63 2.97
C VAL A 198 -7.58 18.85 4.09
N VAL A 199 -8.79 18.30 3.92
CA VAL A 199 -9.86 18.46 4.91
C VAL A 199 -9.54 17.63 6.15
N GLN A 200 -9.47 18.30 7.29
CA GLN A 200 -9.19 17.67 8.57
C GLN A 200 -10.42 17.76 9.47
N ASP A 201 -11.26 16.73 9.47
CA ASP A 201 -12.41 16.63 10.36
C ASP A 201 -11.96 16.27 11.79
N GLU A 202 -12.58 16.85 12.82
CA GLU A 202 -12.22 16.58 14.21
C GLU A 202 -12.52 15.15 14.66
N ALA A 203 -13.57 14.54 14.12
CA ALA A 203 -13.94 13.16 14.41
C ALA A 203 -13.12 12.16 13.57
N PHE A 204 -12.78 12.53 12.34
CA PHE A 204 -12.08 11.67 11.39
C PHE A 204 -10.98 12.42 10.61
N PRO A 205 -9.89 12.84 11.27
CA PRO A 205 -8.77 13.47 10.58
C PRO A 205 -8.06 12.46 9.67
N GLN A 206 -7.38 12.99 8.65
CA GLN A 206 -6.63 12.21 7.68
C GLN A 206 -5.14 12.23 8.05
N TRP A 207 -4.61 11.05 8.33
CA TRP A 207 -3.20 10.78 8.62
C TRP A 207 -2.55 10.11 7.42
N VAL A 208 -1.37 10.59 7.07
CA VAL A 208 -0.59 10.10 5.93
C VAL A 208 0.75 9.61 6.44
N PHE A 209 1.16 8.42 6.03
CA PHE A 209 2.49 7.93 6.32
C PHE A 209 3.47 8.56 5.35
N SER A 210 4.31 9.47 5.87
CA SER A 210 5.26 10.25 5.09
C SER A 210 6.67 9.69 5.23
N TYR A 211 7.47 9.94 4.20
CA TYR A 211 8.89 9.67 4.16
C TYR A 211 9.58 11.01 3.93
N ARG A 212 10.25 11.50 4.97
CA ARG A 212 10.98 12.75 4.95
C ARG A 212 12.47 12.48 4.82
N CYS A 213 13.17 13.29 4.03
CA CYS A 213 14.61 13.14 3.94
C CYS A 213 15.32 13.73 5.18
N ALA A 214 15.91 12.88 6.03
CA ALA A 214 16.63 13.33 7.21
C ALA A 214 17.97 13.99 6.85
N SER A 215 18.54 13.62 5.70
CA SER A 215 19.80 14.13 5.18
C SER A 215 19.60 15.00 3.92
N GLN A 216 18.52 15.80 3.88
CA GLN A 216 18.22 16.65 2.72
C GLN A 216 19.40 17.57 2.36
N GLY A 217 19.79 17.58 1.09
CA GLY A 217 20.85 18.42 0.55
C GLY A 217 22.28 17.97 0.92
N THR A 218 22.46 16.88 1.66
CA THR A 218 23.79 16.35 1.94
C THR A 218 24.28 15.44 0.80
N PRO A 219 25.60 15.29 0.62
CA PRO A 219 26.15 14.28 -0.27
C PRO A 219 25.61 12.88 0.07
N CYS A 220 25.38 12.09 -0.97
CA CYS A 220 24.91 10.73 -0.81
C CYS A 220 26.03 9.82 -0.31
N VAL A 221 25.68 8.87 0.56
CA VAL A 221 26.66 7.90 1.08
C VAL A 221 27.04 6.91 -0.01
N GLY A 222 28.35 6.66 -0.17
CA GLY A 222 28.87 5.63 -1.09
C GLY A 222 28.90 6.03 -2.57
N ILE A 223 28.75 7.31 -2.91
CA ILE A 223 28.88 7.79 -4.29
C ILE A 223 30.31 8.22 -4.60
N ASP A 224 30.80 7.85 -5.79
CA ASP A 224 32.15 8.15 -6.26
C ASP A 224 32.40 9.66 -6.39
N ALA A 225 33.63 10.09 -6.11
CA ALA A 225 34.05 11.49 -6.15
C ALA A 225 33.96 12.14 -7.55
N LEU A 226 33.88 11.34 -8.62
CA LEU A 226 33.63 11.79 -9.99
C LEU A 226 32.23 12.40 -10.19
N TYR A 227 31.33 12.22 -9.22
CA TYR A 227 29.99 12.78 -9.26
C TYR A 227 29.76 13.78 -8.12
N ASP A 228 28.97 14.81 -8.41
CA ASP A 228 28.27 15.57 -7.37
C ASP A 228 26.99 14.81 -7.03
N SER A 229 26.73 14.64 -5.74
CA SER A 229 25.54 13.94 -5.29
C SER A 229 24.83 14.72 -4.19
N GLU A 230 23.50 14.64 -4.17
CA GLU A 230 22.68 15.26 -3.13
C GLU A 230 21.46 14.39 -2.82
N CYS A 231 21.15 14.22 -1.54
CA CYS A 231 19.94 13.58 -1.09
C CYS A 231 18.74 14.54 -1.24
N THR A 232 17.71 14.09 -1.94
CA THR A 232 16.52 14.89 -2.27
C THR A 232 15.23 14.15 -1.96
N GLU A 233 14.34 14.81 -1.22
CA GLU A 233 12.95 14.40 -1.01
C GLU A 233 12.16 14.44 -2.33
N ARG A 234 11.34 13.42 -2.54
CA ARG A 234 10.43 13.28 -3.68
C ARG A 234 9.02 13.03 -3.18
N SER A 235 8.09 13.78 -3.75
CA SER A 235 6.66 13.57 -3.55
C SER A 235 6.19 12.35 -4.34
N GLY A 236 5.28 11.58 -3.76
CA GLY A 236 4.35 10.70 -4.44
C GLY A 236 2.95 11.29 -4.43
N PHE A 237 1.99 10.58 -5.03
CA PHE A 237 0.58 11.00 -5.04
C PHE A 237 -0.28 10.03 -4.24
N MET A 238 -1.17 10.58 -3.42
CA MET A 238 -2.15 9.82 -2.67
C MET A 238 -3.55 10.44 -2.82
N ILE A 239 -4.58 9.61 -2.78
CA ILE A 239 -5.97 10.05 -2.83
C ILE A 239 -6.38 10.54 -1.44
N LEU A 240 -6.51 11.86 -1.27
CA LEU A 240 -6.99 12.49 -0.03
C LEU A 240 -8.26 13.31 -0.29
N TYR A 241 -9.08 13.47 0.75
CA TYR A 241 -10.22 14.37 0.74
C TYR A 241 -9.73 15.81 0.92
N HIS A 242 -9.88 16.64 -0.09
CA HIS A 242 -9.29 17.99 -0.13
C HIS A 242 -10.23 18.99 -0.81
N ARG A 243 -9.91 20.27 -0.70
CA ARG A 243 -10.56 21.38 -1.42
C ARG A 243 -9.51 22.28 -2.03
N LYS A 244 -9.89 23.03 -3.06
CA LYS A 244 -9.00 24.02 -3.69
C LYS A 244 -8.66 25.12 -2.68
N SER A 245 -7.40 25.52 -2.65
CA SER A 245 -6.96 26.61 -1.77
C SER A 245 -7.43 27.96 -2.33
N GLY A 246 -7.95 28.83 -1.47
CA GLY A 246 -8.34 30.20 -1.85
C GLY A 246 -9.64 30.33 -2.64
N SER A 247 -10.37 29.26 -2.90
CA SER A 247 -11.77 29.38 -3.34
C SER A 247 -12.65 29.84 -2.18
N THR A 248 -13.60 30.71 -2.48
CA THR A 248 -14.73 31.00 -1.59
C THR A 248 -15.41 29.69 -1.17
N ASN A 249 -16.18 29.72 -0.07
CA ASN A 249 -16.84 28.56 0.56
C ASN A 249 -17.67 27.62 -0.37
N ASP A 250 -17.75 27.90 -1.68
CA ASP A 250 -18.53 27.19 -2.68
C ASP A 250 -17.83 26.01 -3.34
N THR A 251 -16.51 25.83 -3.21
CA THR A 251 -15.89 24.58 -3.67
C THR A 251 -16.08 23.48 -2.64
N LEU A 252 -17.04 22.60 -2.92
CA LEU A 252 -17.23 21.38 -2.17
C LEU A 252 -15.95 20.53 -2.18
N PRO A 253 -15.50 20.01 -1.04
CA PRO A 253 -14.34 19.15 -1.01
C PRO A 253 -14.63 17.83 -1.72
N SER A 254 -13.59 17.26 -2.32
CA SER A 254 -13.66 16.05 -3.12
C SER A 254 -12.43 15.18 -2.89
N TRP A 255 -12.54 13.91 -3.28
CA TRP A 255 -11.41 12.99 -3.27
C TRP A 255 -10.59 13.14 -4.55
N GLY A 256 -9.28 13.27 -4.40
CA GLY A 256 -8.38 13.29 -5.55
C GLY A 256 -6.92 13.17 -5.15
N ALA A 257 -6.07 13.01 -6.16
CA ALA A 257 -4.64 12.81 -5.99
C ALA A 257 -3.95 14.11 -5.57
N VAL A 258 -3.22 14.05 -4.47
CA VAL A 258 -2.44 15.17 -3.93
C VAL A 258 -1.02 14.72 -3.60
N GLU A 259 -0.09 15.66 -3.64
CA GLU A 259 1.30 15.39 -3.33
C GLU A 259 1.51 15.08 -1.85
N VAL A 260 2.31 14.04 -1.61
CA VAL A 260 2.70 13.57 -0.28
C VAL A 260 4.19 13.23 -0.32
N PRO A 261 5.00 13.64 0.67
CA PRO A 261 6.39 13.20 0.81
C PRO A 261 6.49 11.67 0.90
N HIS A 262 7.16 11.04 -0.06
CA HIS A 262 7.09 9.58 -0.22
C HIS A 262 8.45 8.89 -0.32
N HIS A 263 9.51 9.57 -0.77
CA HIS A 263 10.85 8.97 -0.84
C HIS A 263 11.95 10.00 -0.57
N CYS A 264 13.06 9.57 0.03
CA CYS A 264 14.34 10.27 -0.16
C CYS A 264 15.21 9.51 -1.17
N THR A 265 15.73 10.23 -2.15
CA THR A 265 16.49 9.67 -3.27
C THR A 265 17.80 10.41 -3.47
N CYS A 266 18.84 9.70 -3.89
CA CYS A 266 20.09 10.33 -4.28
C CYS A 266 19.99 10.87 -5.72
N LYS A 267 20.21 12.17 -5.89
CA LYS A 267 20.40 12.79 -7.20
C LYS A 267 21.91 12.87 -7.45
N ILE A 268 22.34 12.39 -8.61
CA ILE A 268 23.74 12.30 -9.00
C ILE A 268 23.94 13.11 -10.29
N THR A 269 24.98 13.94 -10.32
CA THR A 269 25.36 14.77 -11.46
C THR A 269 26.83 14.51 -11.79
N PRO A 270 27.18 14.11 -13.03
CA PRO A 270 28.58 13.94 -13.41
C PRO A 270 29.34 15.26 -13.32
N LYS A 271 30.54 15.24 -12.73
CA LYS A 271 31.44 16.40 -12.82
C LYS A 271 31.98 16.45 -14.24
N VAL A 272 31.77 17.57 -14.95
CA VAL A 272 32.42 17.80 -16.23
C VAL A 272 33.91 17.99 -15.95
N ILE A 273 34.70 16.97 -16.22
CA ILE A 273 36.16 17.09 -16.23
C ILE A 273 36.49 17.84 -17.51
N ALA A 274 36.91 19.10 -17.40
CA ALA A 274 37.48 19.79 -18.55
C ALA A 274 38.68 18.96 -19.03
N GLU A 275 38.62 18.49 -20.28
CA GLU A 275 39.76 17.83 -20.93
C GLU A 275 40.95 18.79 -20.86
N ALA A 276 41.99 18.38 -20.15
CA ALA A 276 43.26 19.10 -20.02
C ALA A 276 44.24 18.62 -21.09
#